data_AF-A0A1J3J6X1-F1
#
_entry.id   AF-A0A1J3J6X1-F1
#
_cell.length_a   1.000
_cell.length_b   1.000
_cell.length_c   1.000
_cell.angle_alpha   90.00
_cell.angle_beta   90.00
_cell.angle_gamma   90.00
#
_symmetry.space_group_name_H-M   'P 1'
#
loop_
_entity.id
_entity.type
_entity.pdbx_description
1 polymer ?
#
loop_
_entity_poly.entity_id
_entity_poly.type
_entity_poly.pdbx_seq_one_letter_code
_entity_poly.pdbx_strand_id
1 'polypeptide(L)'
;TESSWLDPRIIENLVKSQMAPSSSSIKSRHVAVIGAGAAGLVAARELRREGHSVVVFERQKQIGGTWIYTDHVEPDPLSIDPTRIVVHSSVYGSLR
;
A
#
# COMPACT_ATOMS: atom_id res chain seq x y z
N THR A 1 -36.67 45.43 -9.25
CA THR A 1 -36.48 44.08 -9.83
C THR A 1 -35.24 43.43 -9.22
N GLU A 2 -35.23 43.23 -7.90
CA GLU A 2 -33.98 42.97 -7.15
C GLU A 2 -34.13 42.10 -5.89
N SER A 3 -35.26 41.41 -5.68
CA SER A 3 -35.54 40.69 -4.43
C SER A 3 -35.70 39.17 -4.58
N SER A 4 -35.20 38.59 -5.68
CA SER A 4 -35.23 37.13 -5.90
C SER A 4 -34.32 36.36 -4.93
N TRP A 5 -33.17 36.94 -4.55
CA TRP A 5 -32.15 36.25 -3.75
C TRP A 5 -32.45 36.11 -2.25
N LEU A 6 -33.49 36.80 -1.76
CA LEU A 6 -33.96 36.71 -0.37
C LEU A 6 -35.10 35.71 -0.21
N ASP A 7 -35.47 34.96 -1.27
CA ASP A 7 -36.47 33.90 -1.15
C ASP A 7 -35.94 32.81 -0.22
N PRO A 8 -36.61 32.56 0.92
CA PRO A 8 -36.20 31.54 1.88
C PRO A 8 -36.05 30.16 1.23
N ARG A 9 -36.81 29.87 0.17
CA ARG A 9 -36.74 28.61 -0.58
C ARG A 9 -35.47 28.49 -1.40
N ILE A 10 -34.94 29.60 -1.91
CA ILE A 10 -33.67 29.63 -2.65
C ILE A 10 -32.52 29.38 -1.67
N ILE A 11 -32.55 30.01 -0.50
CA ILE A 11 -31.57 29.79 0.56
C ILE A 11 -31.64 28.33 1.05
N GLU A 12 -32.84 27.81 1.29
CA GLU A 12 -33.05 26.45 1.77
C GLU A 12 -32.58 25.39 0.75
N ASN A 13 -32.82 25.61 -0.55
CA ASN A 13 -32.34 24.74 -1.62
C ASN A 13 -30.82 24.80 -1.78
N LEU A 14 -30.20 25.97 -1.59
CA LEU A 14 -28.74 26.12 -1.65
C LEU A 14 -28.07 25.40 -0.48
N VAL A 15 -28.62 25.54 0.73
CA VAL A 15 -28.16 24.81 1.93
C VAL A 15 -28.34 23.30 1.75
N LYS A 16 -29.50 22.84 1.26
CA LYS A 16 -29.74 21.42 0.92
C LYS A 16 -28.77 20.88 -0.13
N SER A 17 -28.41 21.69 -1.12
CA SER A 17 -27.45 21.33 -2.18
C SER A 17 -26.02 21.22 -1.66
N GLN A 18 -25.61 22.11 -0.74
CA GLN A 18 -24.26 22.07 -0.14
C GLN A 18 -24.09 21.01 0.96
N MET A 19 -25.20 20.51 1.53
CA MET A 19 -25.20 19.43 2.52
C MET A 19 -25.31 18.03 1.90
N ALA A 20 -25.40 17.91 0.58
CA ALA A 20 -25.30 16.62 -0.08
C ALA A 20 -23.89 16.05 0.16
N PRO A 21 -23.74 14.87 0.80
CA PRO A 21 -22.42 14.31 1.03
C PRO A 21 -21.72 14.15 -0.33
N SER A 22 -20.53 14.73 -0.46
CA SER A 22 -19.65 14.46 -1.59
C SER A 22 -19.28 12.98 -1.54
N SER A 23 -20.13 12.15 -2.13
CA SER A 23 -19.97 10.70 -2.22
C SER A 23 -18.90 10.39 -3.26
N SER A 24 -17.66 10.78 -3.01
CA SER A 24 -16.54 10.09 -3.61
C SER A 24 -16.53 8.69 -2.99
N SER A 25 -17.33 7.77 -3.56
CA SER A 25 -17.25 6.37 -3.21
C SER A 25 -15.80 5.93 -3.40
N ILE A 26 -15.22 5.30 -2.37
CA ILE A 26 -13.88 4.72 -2.50
C ILE A 26 -13.98 3.68 -3.62
N LYS A 27 -13.32 3.95 -4.75
CA LYS A 27 -13.28 3.00 -5.87
C LYS A 27 -12.35 1.87 -5.49
N SER A 28 -12.91 0.67 -5.30
CA SER A 28 -12.10 -0.53 -5.12
C SER A 28 -11.22 -0.78 -6.35
N ARG A 29 -10.00 -1.26 -6.13
CA ARG A 29 -8.99 -1.56 -7.15
C ARG A 29 -8.42 -2.95 -6.87
N HIS A 30 -7.88 -3.57 -7.92
CA HIS A 30 -7.08 -4.78 -7.80
C HIS A 30 -5.60 -4.39 -7.82
N VAL A 31 -4.88 -4.69 -6.75
CA VAL A 31 -3.51 -4.22 -6.54
C VAL A 31 -2.56 -5.40 -6.35
N ALA A 32 -1.46 -5.38 -7.09
CA ALA A 32 -0.33 -6.29 -6.89
C ALA A 32 0.70 -5.63 -5.98
N VAL A 33 1.06 -6.30 -4.89
CA VAL A 33 2.17 -5.91 -4.00
C VAL A 33 3.35 -6.84 -4.27
N ILE A 34 4.50 -6.28 -4.61
CA ILE A 34 5.72 -7.06 -4.90
C ILE A 34 6.65 -7.03 -3.68
N GLY A 35 6.84 -8.20 -3.08
CA GLY A 35 7.59 -8.42 -1.84
C GLY A 35 6.68 -8.55 -0.62
N ALA A 36 6.94 -9.56 0.21
CA ALA A 36 6.28 -9.83 1.49
C ALA A 36 7.22 -9.59 2.69
N GLY A 37 8.14 -8.63 2.56
CA GLY A 37 8.82 -8.01 3.69
C GLY A 37 7.91 -7.06 4.48
N ALA A 38 8.43 -6.41 5.52
CA ALA A 38 7.66 -5.53 6.38
C ALA A 38 6.86 -4.45 5.60
N ALA A 39 7.49 -3.82 4.61
CA ALA A 39 6.83 -2.81 3.77
C ALA A 39 5.65 -3.37 2.98
N GLY A 40 5.83 -4.52 2.34
CA GLY A 40 4.77 -5.16 1.54
C GLY A 40 3.61 -5.67 2.40
N LEU A 41 3.89 -6.22 3.57
CA LEU A 41 2.85 -6.66 4.52
C LEU A 41 2.02 -5.48 5.04
N VAL A 42 2.66 -4.36 5.37
CA VAL A 42 1.95 -3.14 5.79
C VAL A 42 1.15 -2.56 4.62
N ALA A 43 1.73 -2.48 3.41
CA ALA A 43 1.02 -2.01 2.23
C ALA A 43 -0.22 -2.86 1.94
N ALA A 44 -0.09 -4.19 1.95
CA ALA A 44 -1.21 -5.10 1.73
C ALA A 44 -2.30 -4.96 2.81
N ARG A 45 -1.91 -4.74 4.07
CA ARG A 45 -2.83 -4.49 5.18
C ARG A 45 -3.63 -3.21 4.93
N GLU A 46 -2.97 -2.09 4.65
CA GLU A 46 -3.64 -0.80 4.48
C GLU A 46 -4.52 -0.77 3.23
N LEU A 47 -4.03 -1.28 2.09
CA LEU A 47 -4.83 -1.40 0.88
C LEU A 47 -6.11 -2.23 1.10
N ARG A 48 -6.01 -3.34 1.86
CA ARG A 48 -7.18 -4.14 2.22
C ARG A 48 -8.14 -3.37 3.15
N ARG A 49 -7.62 -2.60 4.11
CA ARG A 49 -8.43 -1.76 5.00
C ARG A 49 -9.19 -0.67 4.25
N GLU A 50 -8.60 -0.14 3.18
CA GLU A 50 -9.25 0.83 2.27
C GLU A 50 -10.22 0.18 1.27
N GLY A 51 -10.42 -1.13 1.34
CA GLY A 51 -11.41 -1.84 0.51
C GLY A 51 -10.89 -2.26 -0.87
N HIS A 52 -9.57 -2.32 -1.06
CA HIS A 52 -8.96 -2.85 -2.28
C HIS A 52 -8.77 -4.37 -2.23
N SER A 53 -8.84 -5.01 -3.39
CA SER A 53 -8.46 -6.41 -3.57
C SER A 53 -6.95 -6.48 -3.79
N VAL A 54 -6.24 -7.29 -3.01
CA VAL A 54 -4.77 -7.31 -2.99
C VAL A 54 -4.23 -8.72 -3.19
N VAL A 55 -3.25 -8.84 -4.10
CA VAL A 55 -2.42 -10.04 -4.27
C VAL A 55 -0.98 -9.68 -3.94
N VAL A 56 -0.33 -10.46 -3.09
CA VAL A 56 1.07 -10.26 -2.71
C VAL A 56 1.93 -11.33 -3.37
N PHE A 57 3.00 -10.91 -4.02
CA PHE A 57 3.98 -11.80 -4.64
C PHE A 57 5.27 -11.80 -3.83
N GLU A 58 5.79 -12.98 -3.49
CA GLU A 58 7.05 -13.15 -2.76
C GLU A 58 7.93 -14.14 -3.51
N ARG A 59 9.22 -13.82 -3.64
CA ARG A 59 10.23 -14.67 -4.29
C ARG A 59 10.67 -15.80 -3.38
N GLN A 60 10.76 -15.53 -2.08
CA GLN A 60 11.22 -16.47 -1.05
C GLN A 60 10.13 -17.47 -0.65
N LYS A 61 10.53 -18.56 -0.01
CA LYS A 61 9.59 -19.56 0.55
C LYS A 61 8.87 -19.09 1.81
N GLN A 62 9.35 -18.03 2.44
CA GLN A 62 8.84 -17.48 3.70
C GLN A 62 8.69 -15.96 3.57
N ILE A 63 7.67 -15.40 4.22
CA ILE A 63 7.47 -13.95 4.33
C ILE A 63 8.41 -13.36 5.39
N GLY A 64 8.68 -12.06 5.34
CA GLY A 64 9.54 -11.35 6.32
C GLY A 64 10.67 -10.55 5.67
N GLY A 65 11.03 -10.88 4.42
CA GLY A 65 12.06 -10.19 3.66
C GLY A 65 13.42 -10.24 4.36
N THR A 66 14.04 -9.08 4.58
CA THR A 66 15.33 -8.95 5.25
C THR A 66 15.40 -9.68 6.61
N TRP A 67 14.30 -9.75 7.35
CA TRP A 67 14.28 -10.34 8.70
C TRP A 67 14.35 -11.88 8.73
N ILE A 68 14.29 -12.53 7.58
CA ILE A 68 14.52 -13.98 7.49
C ILE A 68 16.02 -14.23 7.43
N TYR A 69 16.57 -14.65 8.58
CA TYR A 69 17.96 -15.07 8.69
C TYR A 69 18.23 -16.33 7.85
N THR A 70 19.42 -16.37 7.24
CA THR A 70 19.96 -17.51 6.51
C THR A 70 21.47 -17.57 6.72
N ASP A 71 22.03 -18.78 6.79
CA ASP A 71 23.47 -19.04 6.82
C ASP A 71 24.09 -19.05 5.40
N HIS A 72 23.26 -19.20 4.37
CA HIS A 72 23.68 -19.05 2.97
C HIS A 72 24.21 -17.65 2.66
N VAL A 73 25.41 -17.60 2.07
CA VAL A 73 26.06 -16.39 1.57
C VAL A 73 26.32 -16.51 0.07
N GLU A 74 26.44 -15.37 -0.59
CA GLU A 74 26.77 -15.33 -2.01
C GLU A 74 28.21 -15.85 -2.24
N PRO A 75 28.47 -16.61 -3.33
CA PRO A 75 29.82 -17.08 -3.64
C PRO A 75 30.80 -15.94 -3.94
N ASP A 76 30.30 -14.85 -4.52
CA ASP A 76 31.06 -13.62 -4.72
C ASP A 76 30.94 -12.75 -3.45
N PRO A 77 32.01 -12.61 -2.65
CA PRO A 77 31.97 -11.86 -1.40
C PRO A 77 31.80 -10.35 -1.60
N LEU A 78 32.00 -9.83 -2.82
CA LEU A 78 31.78 -8.42 -3.13
C LEU A 78 30.45 -8.16 -3.84
N SER A 79 29.70 -9.22 -4.16
CA SER A 79 28.39 -9.12 -4.82
C SER A 79 28.42 -8.33 -6.15
N ILE A 80 29.54 -8.34 -6.87
CA ILE A 80 29.79 -7.59 -8.11
C ILE A 80 29.30 -8.37 -9.34
N ASP A 81 29.46 -9.70 -9.34
CA ASP A 81 29.05 -10.54 -10.47
C ASP A 81 27.52 -10.41 -10.70
N PRO A 82 27.07 -9.92 -11.87
CA PRO A 82 25.65 -9.76 -12.15
C PRO A 82 24.89 -11.08 -12.32
N THR A 83 25.59 -12.19 -12.55
CA THR A 83 25.00 -13.53 -12.76
C THR A 83 24.93 -14.37 -11.48
N ARG A 84 25.45 -13.84 -10.38
CA ARG A 84 25.51 -14.53 -9.09
C ARG A 84 24.11 -14.90 -8.57
N ILE A 85 24.07 -15.94 -7.75
CA ILE A 85 22.89 -16.18 -6.91
C ILE A 85 22.73 -15.01 -5.94
N VAL A 86 21.51 -14.47 -5.85
CA VAL A 86 21.23 -13.31 -4.98
C VAL A 86 20.67 -13.79 -3.66
N VAL A 87 21.37 -13.53 -2.56
CA VAL A 87 20.83 -13.74 -1.21
C VAL A 87 20.10 -12.45 -0.79
N HIS A 88 18.83 -12.57 -0.41
CA HIS A 88 17.99 -11.38 -0.15
C HIS A 88 18.23 -10.76 1.24
N SER A 89 18.48 -11.59 2.26
CA SER A 89 18.74 -11.09 3.61
C SER A 89 20.20 -10.68 3.77
N SER A 90 20.41 -9.56 4.46
CA SER A 90 21.73 -9.08 4.88
C SER A 90 21.93 -9.21 6.40
N VAL A 91 21.11 -10.02 7.07
CA VAL A 91 21.12 -10.19 8.53
C VAL A 91 22.17 -11.22 8.94
N TYR A 92 22.90 -10.91 10.01
CA TYR A 92 23.89 -11.79 10.63
C TYR A 92 23.30 -12.47 11.87
N GLY A 93 23.77 -13.68 12.22
CA GLY A 93 23.24 -14.44 13.36
C GLY A 93 23.39 -13.74 14.73
N SER A 94 24.27 -12.74 14.82
CA SER A 94 24.47 -11.92 16.01
C SER A 94 23.62 -10.64 16.07
N LEU A 95 22.82 -10.33 15.04
CA LEU A 95 21.98 -9.13 15.03
C LEU A 95 20.91 -9.19 16.14
N ARG A 96 20.67 -8.06 16.81
CA ARG A 96 19.72 -7.88 17.92
C ARG A 96 18.94 -6.60 17.69
#